data_AF-A0A3D4U5S7-F1
#
_entry.id   AF-A0A3D4U5S7-F1
#
_cell.length_a   1.000
_cell.length_b   1.000
_cell.length_c   1.000
_cell.angle_alpha   90.00
_cell.angle_beta   90.00
_cell.angle_gamma   90.00
#
_symmetry.space_group_name_H-M   'P 1'
#
loop_
_entity.id
_entity.type
_entity.pdbx_description
1 polymer ?
#
loop_
_entity_poly.entity_id
_entity_poly.type
_entity_poly.pdbx_seq_one_letter_code
_entity_poly.pdbx_strand_id
1 'polypeptide(L)'
;MIGTIPEDLVDQEELACRLLSFLTRNYPGALNARYEMSEQLLIDSHDLLAALAKKRGCLQAGGSPDFLRVARILFDDFRSGKLGRITLELPPDGTL
;
A
#
# COMPACT_ATOMS: atom_id res chain seq x y z
N MET A 1 8.49 26.21 -15.95
CA MET A 1 8.36 25.80 -14.53
C MET A 1 7.06 25.04 -14.42
N ILE A 2 7.11 23.71 -14.30
CA ILE A 2 5.91 22.91 -14.07
C ILE A 2 5.58 23.07 -12.59
N GLY A 3 4.34 23.44 -12.31
CA GLY A 3 3.88 23.90 -11.01
C GLY A 3 4.21 22.93 -9.88
N THR A 4 5.02 23.42 -8.96
CA THR A 4 5.14 22.99 -7.58
C THR A 4 3.74 22.87 -6.98
N ILE A 5 3.22 21.65 -6.79
CA ILE A 5 2.18 21.43 -5.79
C ILE A 5 2.92 21.47 -4.44
N PRO A 6 2.60 22.40 -3.52
CA PRO A 6 2.98 22.20 -2.14
C PRO A 6 2.10 21.07 -1.57
N GLU A 7 2.50 19.83 -1.78
CA GLU A 7 1.75 18.61 -1.39
C GLU A 7 2.17 18.08 -0.01
N ASP A 8 2.58 18.98 0.89
CA ASP A 8 3.12 18.72 2.23
C ASP A 8 2.04 18.24 3.23
N LEU A 9 1.26 17.24 2.84
CA LEU A 9 0.56 16.22 3.64
C LEU A 9 -0.36 15.44 2.70
N VAL A 10 0.18 14.86 1.62
CA VAL A 10 -0.56 13.81 0.93
C VAL A 10 -0.87 12.74 1.98
N ASP A 11 -2.17 12.56 2.28
CA ASP A 11 -2.65 11.76 3.39
C ASP A 11 -2.10 10.34 3.19
N GLN A 12 -1.05 10.01 3.96
CA GLN A 12 -0.23 8.82 3.72
C GLN A 12 -1.09 7.56 3.84
N GLU A 13 -2.14 7.63 4.65
CA GLU A 13 -3.11 6.58 4.86
C GLU A 13 -3.97 6.43 3.60
N GLU A 14 -4.47 7.52 3.04
CA GLU A 14 -5.22 7.49 1.78
C GLU A 14 -4.38 6.95 0.62
N LEU A 15 -3.13 7.38 0.47
CA LEU A 15 -2.26 6.80 -0.56
C LEU A 15 -1.95 5.33 -0.30
N ALA A 16 -1.81 4.92 0.96
CA ALA A 16 -1.58 3.52 1.29
C ALA A 16 -2.80 2.67 0.90
N CYS A 17 -4.01 3.17 1.18
CA CYS A 17 -5.25 2.54 0.74
C CYS A 17 -5.34 2.45 -0.80
N ARG A 18 -4.98 3.50 -1.52
CA ARG A 18 -4.93 3.49 -3.00
C ARG A 18 -3.91 2.48 -3.53
N LEU A 19 -2.74 2.39 -2.91
CA LEU A 19 -1.72 1.40 -3.24
C LEU A 19 -2.22 -0.02 -2.97
N LEU A 20 -2.86 -0.26 -1.83
CA LEU A 20 -3.45 -1.57 -1.51
C LEU A 20 -4.52 -1.96 -2.53
N SER A 21 -5.45 -1.06 -2.87
CA SER A 21 -6.42 -1.25 -3.96
C SER A 21 -5.76 -1.59 -5.29
N PHE A 22 -4.66 -0.91 -5.61
CA PHE A 22 -3.92 -1.16 -6.85
C PHE A 22 -3.27 -2.55 -6.84
N LEU A 23 -2.63 -2.94 -5.72
CA LEU A 23 -1.98 -4.23 -5.57
C LEU A 23 -2.98 -5.38 -5.63
N THR A 24 -4.11 -5.30 -4.94
CA THR A 24 -5.12 -6.36 -4.97
C THR A 24 -5.77 -6.54 -6.33
N ARG A 25 -5.88 -5.46 -7.12
CA ARG A 25 -6.41 -5.53 -8.50
C ARG A 25 -5.40 -6.01 -9.53
N ASN A 26 -4.16 -5.52 -9.49
CA ASN A 26 -3.19 -5.72 -10.56
C ASN A 26 -2.16 -6.81 -10.25
N TYR A 27 -1.92 -7.08 -8.96
CA TYR A 27 -0.93 -8.03 -8.47
C TYR A 27 -1.53 -8.90 -7.36
N PRO A 28 -2.65 -9.62 -7.63
CA PRO A 28 -3.32 -10.43 -6.62
C PRO A 28 -2.34 -11.46 -6.04
N GLY A 29 -2.26 -11.52 -4.72
CA GLY A 29 -1.35 -12.41 -4.00
C GLY A 29 -0.01 -11.78 -3.63
N ALA A 30 0.30 -10.55 -4.08
CA ALA A 30 1.49 -9.83 -3.62
C ALA A 30 1.44 -9.57 -2.10
N LEU A 31 0.27 -9.20 -1.58
CA LEU A 31 0.08 -9.01 -0.14
C LEU A 31 0.15 -10.33 0.60
N ASN A 32 -0.43 -11.41 0.05
CA ASN A 32 -0.30 -12.73 0.65
C ASN A 32 1.15 -13.21 0.72
N ALA A 33 1.91 -13.07 -0.37
CA ALA A 33 3.30 -13.51 -0.42
C ALA A 33 4.22 -12.74 0.55
N ARG A 34 3.96 -11.44 0.78
CA ARG A 34 4.80 -10.59 1.64
C ARG A 34 4.34 -10.50 3.10
N TYR A 35 3.03 -10.54 3.33
CA TYR A 35 2.40 -10.28 4.62
C TYR A 35 1.59 -11.46 5.16
N GLU A 36 1.47 -12.57 4.41
CA GLU A 36 0.65 -13.73 4.77
C GLU A 36 -0.79 -13.30 5.10
N MET A 37 -1.33 -12.45 4.23
CA MET A 37 -2.65 -11.84 4.33
C MET A 37 -3.58 -12.32 3.22
N SER A 38 -4.78 -12.73 3.62
CA SER A 38 -5.85 -13.11 2.70
C SER A 38 -6.59 -11.87 2.20
N GLU A 39 -6.07 -11.24 1.15
CA GLU A 39 -6.68 -10.06 0.53
C GLU A 39 -8.09 -10.31 -0.04
N GLN A 40 -8.42 -11.56 -0.39
CA GLN A 40 -9.73 -11.98 -0.91
C GLN A 40 -10.87 -11.78 0.10
N LEU A 41 -10.55 -11.84 1.40
CA LEU A 41 -11.53 -11.68 2.48
C LEU A 41 -11.80 -10.21 2.82
N LEU A 42 -10.99 -9.30 2.28
CA LEU A 42 -10.99 -7.89 2.63
C LEU A 42 -11.22 -7.07 1.35
N ILE A 43 -12.46 -6.61 1.18
CA ILE A 43 -12.87 -5.83 0.00
C ILE A 43 -12.47 -4.37 0.15
N ASP A 44 -12.44 -3.87 1.38
CA ASP A 44 -12.13 -2.49 1.69
C ASP A 44 -10.62 -2.28 1.96
N SER A 45 -10.07 -1.20 1.41
CA SER A 45 -8.63 -0.90 1.54
C SER A 45 -8.24 -0.45 2.93
N HIS A 46 -9.16 0.18 3.66
CA HIS A 46 -8.94 0.55 5.04
C HIS A 46 -8.89 -0.68 5.95
N ASP A 47 -9.75 -1.67 5.71
CA ASP A 47 -9.69 -2.96 6.39
C ASP A 47 -8.40 -3.73 6.05
N LEU A 48 -7.94 -3.67 4.80
CA LEU A 48 -6.62 -4.20 4.42
C LEU A 48 -5.49 -3.49 5.19
N LEU A 49 -5.52 -2.17 5.28
CA LEU A 49 -4.50 -1.40 6.00
C LEU A 49 -4.52 -1.71 7.51
N ALA A 50 -5.70 -1.85 8.10
CA ALA A 50 -5.88 -2.22 9.51
C ALA A 50 -5.38 -3.66 9.79
N ALA A 51 -5.69 -4.60 8.89
CA ALA A 51 -5.21 -5.97 8.99
C ALA A 51 -3.68 -6.04 8.84
N LEU A 52 -3.11 -5.23 7.93
CA LEU A 52 -1.66 -5.11 7.77
C LEU A 52 -0.99 -4.52 9.01
N ALA A 53 -1.62 -3.52 9.64
CA ALA A 53 -1.13 -2.92 10.87
C ALA A 53 -1.05 -3.97 11.99
N LYS A 54 -2.11 -4.78 12.15
CA LYS A 54 -2.14 -5.91 13.11
C LYS A 54 -1.06 -6.94 12.79
N LYS A 55 -0.92 -7.34 11.52
CA LYS A 55 0.09 -8.32 11.07
C LYS A 55 1.53 -7.87 11.30
N ARG A 56 1.79 -6.57 11.18
CA ARG A 56 3.12 -5.97 11.43
C ARG A 56 3.32 -5.48 12.85
N GLY A 57 2.35 -5.68 13.75
CA GLY A 57 2.42 -5.18 15.12
C GLY A 57 2.44 -3.65 15.23
N CYS A 58 1.99 -2.95 14.18
CA CYS A 58 1.88 -1.49 14.14
C CYS A 58 0.60 -1.08 14.85
N LEU A 59 0.61 -1.15 16.17
CA LEU A 59 -0.50 -0.77 17.03
C LEU A 59 -0.12 0.41 17.91
N GLN A 60 -1.08 1.30 18.14
CA GLN A 60 -1.00 2.36 19.12
C GLN A 60 -1.27 1.81 20.54
N ALA A 61 -1.05 2.66 21.54
CA ALA A 61 -1.45 2.34 22.91
C ALA A 61 -2.96 2.05 22.95
N GLY A 62 -3.34 0.91 23.55
CA GLY A 62 -4.73 0.44 23.57
C GLY A 62 -5.11 -0.52 22.45
N GLY A 63 -4.19 -0.87 21.55
CA GLY A 63 -4.37 -1.93 20.55
C GLY A 63 -5.04 -1.49 19.25
N SER A 64 -5.28 -0.19 19.07
CA SER A 64 -5.77 0.37 17.79
C SER A 64 -4.68 0.36 16.71
N PRO A 65 -5.02 0.13 15.43
CA PRO A 65 -4.07 0.21 14.32
C PRO A 65 -3.38 1.58 14.23
N ASP A 66 -2.07 1.57 14.05
CA ASP A 66 -1.28 2.76 13.72
C ASP A 66 -1.16 2.90 12.20
N PHE A 67 -2.19 3.53 11.59
CA PHE A 67 -2.34 3.65 10.14
C PHE A 67 -1.17 4.37 9.47
N LEU A 68 -0.73 5.49 10.05
CA LEU A 68 0.43 6.24 9.55
C LEU A 68 1.73 5.41 9.57
N ARG A 69 1.98 4.65 10.65
CA ARG A 69 3.17 3.79 10.73
C ARG A 69 3.12 2.66 9.72
N VAL A 70 1.98 1.98 9.58
CA VAL A 70 1.85 0.88 8.61
C VAL A 70 1.91 1.39 7.17
N ALA A 71 1.36 2.58 6.87
CA ALA A 71 1.45 3.21 5.56
C ALA A 71 2.91 3.43 5.15
N ARG A 72 3.75 3.94 6.07
CA ARG A 72 5.19 4.11 5.82
C ARG A 72 5.90 2.79 5.52
N ILE A 73 5.57 1.72 6.27
CA ILE A 73 6.13 0.39 6.04
C ILE A 73 5.70 -0.16 4.69
N LEU A 74 4.43 0.02 4.31
CA LEU A 74 3.92 -0.39 3.01
C LEU A 74 4.68 0.31 1.88
N PHE A 75 4.89 1.63 1.98
CA PHE A 75 5.66 2.37 0.97
C PHE A 75 7.13 1.97 0.93
N ASP A 76 7.77 1.68 2.07
CA ASP A 76 9.15 1.18 2.10
C ASP A 76 9.25 -0.19 1.42
N ASP A 77 8.36 -1.12 1.77
CA ASP A 77 8.31 -2.45 1.17
C ASP A 77 8.03 -2.38 -0.34
N PHE A 78 7.19 -1.44 -0.75
CA PHE A 78 6.90 -1.15 -2.16
C PHE A 78 8.14 -0.62 -2.89
N ARG A 79 8.77 0.45 -2.39
CA ARG A 79 9.94 1.09 -3.01
C ARG A 79 11.18 0.20 -3.03
N SER A 80 11.31 -0.68 -2.03
CA SER A 80 12.41 -1.65 -1.97
C SER A 80 12.16 -2.92 -2.81
N GLY A 81 11.01 -3.03 -3.48
CA GLY A 81 10.66 -4.19 -4.31
C GLY A 81 10.36 -5.47 -3.52
N LYS A 82 10.18 -5.38 -2.20
CA LYS A 82 9.88 -6.54 -1.33
C LYS A 82 8.48 -7.10 -1.58
N LEU A 83 7.58 -6.30 -2.15
CA LEU A 83 6.26 -6.74 -2.62
C LEU A 83 6.30 -7.47 -3.98
N GLY A 84 7.50 -7.65 -4.55
CA GLY A 84 7.71 -8.20 -5.88
C GLY A 84 8.12 -7.12 -6.88
N ARG A 85 8.29 -7.53 -8.15
CA ARG A 85 8.55 -6.62 -9.26
C ARG A 85 7.24 -5.92 -9.65
N ILE A 86 6.90 -4.85 -8.94
CA ILE A 86 5.73 -4.02 -9.23
C ILE A 86 6.22 -2.77 -9.95
N THR A 87 5.75 -2.58 -11.16
CA THR A 87 6.02 -1.38 -11.95
C THR A 87 4.78 -0.50 -11.92
N LEU A 88 4.93 0.76 -11.46
CA LEU A 88 3.87 1.79 -11.55
C LEU A 88 3.84 2.47 -12.93
N GLU A 89 4.86 2.23 -13.74
CA GLU A 89 4.92 2.58 -15.14
C GLU A 89 4.41 1.36 -15.93
N LEU A 90 3.21 1.44 -16.50
CA LEU A 90 2.96 0.67 -17.71
C LEU A 90 3.96 1.21 -18.75
N PRO A 91 4.65 0.35 -19.54
CA PRO A 91 5.39 0.86 -20.68
C PRO A 91 4.44 1.77 -21.48
N PRO A 92 4.89 2.96 -21.95
CA PRO A 92 4.06 3.76 -22.83
C PRO A 92 3.62 2.85 -23.96
N ASP A 93 2.30 2.75 -24.15
CA ASP A 93 1.68 1.89 -25.15
C ASP A 93 2.45 2.10 -26.45
N GLY A 94 3.27 1.11 -26.78
CA GLY A 94 4.18 1.18 -27.91
C GLY A 94 3.33 0.97 -29.13
N THR A 95 2.68 2.03 -29.61
CA THR A 95 2.05 2.07 -30.92
C THR A 95 3.12 1.73 -31.96
N LEU A 96 3.09 0.50 -32.45
CA LEU A 96 3.69 0.09 -33.72
C LEU A 96 2.70 0.37 -34.85
#